data_AF-A0A7V8VXF5-F1
#
_entry.id   AF-A0A7V8VXF5-F1
#
_cell.length_a   1.000
_cell.length_b   1.000
_cell.length_c   1.000
_cell.angle_alpha   90.00
_cell.angle_beta   90.00
_cell.angle_gamma   90.00
#
_symmetry.space_group_name_H-M   'P 1'
#
loop_
_entity.id
_entity.type
_entity.pdbx_description
1 polymer ?
#
loop_
_entity_poly.entity_id
_entity_poly.type
_entity_poly.pdbx_seq_one_letter_code
_entity_poly.pdbx_strand_id
1 'polypeptide(L)'
;VQQAGLATSTYAFPTLSRLLDIYKNEKIINYYEEESQDLDKVLNIFIRVNSGGTILSYSDLLLSIATAQWKDVDAREVIHGLVDELNDIGQRFNVSKDLVLKAGLVLSDIPSIAFRVTNFNTANMGTLEANWSAIAQALRLAVRLLSDFGFSERTLTADSVIIPVAYYLYKRNVPENFLTLDAHREDRERMRGWAVRSLLKPGVWGRGLDQLLLALRSTIQEHGAGRFPVTEIEAAMLRRGTSLRFGEEEIQDLLSMSSGDKRTFPLLSLLYPGMDLRNEFHIDHIFPQSRFSRPRLLSAGVPELDVEAFMDRFNRLSNLQLMEGPVNVAKRDKYPAAWMTEHYPDEGAREAYRARHELGDVPEDITSFVEFYASRQERMGARLRAVLGVPAS
;
A
#
# COMPACT_ATOMS: atom_id res chain seq x y z
N VAL A 1 -15.92 -17.55 -52.36
CA VAL A 1 -17.12 -17.44 -53.23
C VAL A 1 -16.97 -18.23 -54.53
N GLN A 2 -15.96 -17.95 -55.36
CA GLN A 2 -15.76 -18.64 -56.64
C GLN A 2 -15.38 -20.12 -56.49
N GLN A 3 -14.41 -20.44 -55.64
CA GLN A 3 -13.99 -21.83 -55.36
C GLN A 3 -15.09 -22.68 -54.69
N ALA A 4 -16.04 -22.04 -54.00
CA ALA A 4 -17.15 -22.72 -53.34
C ALA A 4 -18.38 -22.86 -54.25
N GLY A 5 -18.29 -22.48 -55.53
CA GLY A 5 -19.41 -22.55 -56.48
C GLY A 5 -20.57 -21.59 -56.20
N LEU A 6 -20.40 -20.63 -55.28
CA LEU A 6 -21.49 -19.75 -54.84
C LEU A 6 -21.67 -18.53 -55.74
N ALA A 7 -20.77 -18.29 -56.69
CA ALA A 7 -20.75 -17.07 -57.52
C ALA A 7 -22.01 -16.89 -58.39
N THR A 8 -22.67 -17.98 -58.78
CA THR A 8 -23.89 -17.95 -59.60
C THR A 8 -25.17 -18.10 -58.77
N SER A 9 -25.05 -18.26 -57.45
CA SER A 9 -26.21 -18.41 -56.57
C SER A 9 -26.94 -17.07 -56.43
N THR A 10 -28.20 -17.03 -56.87
CA THR A 10 -29.06 -15.84 -56.78
C THR A 10 -29.44 -15.47 -55.34
N TYR A 11 -29.21 -16.35 -54.38
CA TYR A 11 -29.45 -16.09 -52.95
C TYR A 11 -28.15 -15.93 -52.16
N ALA A 12 -27.21 -16.88 -52.29
CA ALA A 12 -26.01 -16.90 -51.46
C ALA A 12 -25.01 -15.80 -51.84
N PHE A 13 -24.84 -15.49 -53.13
CA PHE A 13 -23.91 -14.44 -53.55
C PHE A 13 -24.35 -13.05 -53.08
N PRO A 14 -25.61 -12.60 -53.32
CA PRO A 14 -26.06 -11.31 -52.81
C PRO A 14 -26.02 -11.21 -51.29
N THR A 15 -26.36 -12.29 -50.58
CA THR A 15 -26.34 -12.32 -49.11
C THR A 15 -24.91 -12.16 -48.56
N LEU A 16 -23.94 -12.88 -49.12
CA LEU A 16 -22.54 -12.77 -48.72
C LEU A 16 -21.92 -11.43 -49.12
N SER A 17 -22.29 -10.89 -50.28
CA SER A 17 -21.87 -9.56 -50.72
C SER A 17 -22.40 -8.48 -49.80
N ARG A 18 -23.69 -8.56 -49.41
CA ARG A 18 -24.31 -7.63 -48.45
C ARG A 18 -23.67 -7.74 -47.06
N LEU A 19 -23.40 -8.95 -46.58
CA LEU A 19 -22.71 -9.13 -45.30
C LEU A 19 -21.31 -8.50 -45.31
N LEU A 20 -20.57 -8.70 -46.40
CA LEU A 20 -19.23 -8.11 -46.57
C LEU A 20 -19.28 -6.58 -46.62
N ASP A 21 -20.27 -6.03 -47.32
CA ASP A 21 -20.50 -4.58 -47.43
C ASP A 21 -20.87 -3.98 -46.07
N ILE A 22 -21.79 -4.61 -45.34
CA ILE A 22 -22.15 -4.24 -43.97
C ILE A 22 -20.91 -4.28 -43.06
N TYR A 23 -20.11 -5.33 -43.13
CA TYR A 23 -18.93 -5.49 -42.25
C TYR A 23 -17.80 -4.50 -42.56
N LYS A 24 -17.57 -4.18 -43.84
CA LYS A 24 -16.42 -3.34 -44.27
C LYS A 24 -16.76 -1.87 -44.41
N ASN A 25 -17.97 -1.54 -44.84
CA ASN A 25 -18.33 -0.21 -45.30
C ASN A 25 -19.41 0.44 -44.42
N GLU A 26 -20.34 -0.33 -43.86
CA GLU A 26 -21.32 0.22 -42.93
C GLU A 26 -20.72 0.38 -41.52
N LYS A 27 -20.62 1.62 -41.06
CA LYS A 27 -20.36 1.92 -39.65
C LYS A 27 -21.64 1.74 -38.86
N ILE A 28 -22.05 0.49 -38.62
CA ILE A 28 -23.24 0.21 -37.79
C ILE A 28 -22.96 0.71 -36.36
N ILE A 29 -23.70 1.73 -35.95
CA ILE A 29 -23.77 2.14 -34.54
C ILE A 29 -24.96 1.40 -33.94
N ASN A 30 -24.67 0.38 -33.14
CA ASN A 30 -25.69 -0.24 -32.31
C ASN A 30 -26.04 0.74 -31.19
N TYR A 31 -27.29 1.19 -31.16
CA TYR A 31 -27.80 2.05 -30.10
C TYR A 31 -28.97 1.37 -29.39
N TYR A 32 -29.10 1.67 -28.11
CA TYR A 32 -30.21 1.26 -27.27
C TYR A 32 -30.64 2.51 -26.50
N GLU A 33 -31.90 2.89 -26.65
CA GLU A 33 -32.47 4.02 -25.93
C GLU A 33 -32.88 3.54 -24.53
N GLU A 34 -32.29 4.14 -23.51
CA GLU A 34 -32.62 3.89 -22.11
C GLU A 34 -33.48 5.06 -21.61
N GLU A 35 -34.74 4.78 -21.30
CA GLU A 35 -35.70 5.79 -20.84
C GLU A 35 -35.42 6.24 -19.39
N SER A 36 -34.76 5.38 -18.59
CA SER A 36 -34.38 5.71 -17.22
C SER A 36 -33.39 6.87 -17.17
N GLN A 37 -33.71 7.90 -16.41
CA GLN A 37 -32.81 9.03 -16.12
C GLN A 37 -31.77 8.70 -15.04
N ASP A 38 -31.69 7.43 -14.60
CA ASP A 38 -30.66 6.98 -13.67
C ASP A 38 -29.33 6.82 -14.40
N LEU A 39 -28.47 7.82 -14.26
CA LEU A 39 -27.14 7.81 -14.85
C LEU A 39 -26.29 6.61 -14.38
N ASP A 40 -26.47 6.13 -13.15
CA ASP A 40 -25.75 4.94 -12.66
C ASP A 40 -26.19 3.69 -13.43
N LYS A 41 -27.48 3.56 -13.74
CA LYS A 41 -28.01 2.47 -14.59
C LYS A 41 -27.44 2.56 -16.01
N VAL A 42 -27.49 3.74 -16.63
CA VAL A 42 -26.94 4.00 -17.97
C VAL A 42 -25.46 3.63 -18.01
N LEU A 43 -24.70 3.99 -16.98
CA LEU A 43 -23.27 3.71 -16.89
C LEU A 43 -22.97 2.22 -16.79
N ASN A 44 -23.74 1.50 -15.98
CA ASN A 44 -23.59 0.05 -15.86
C ASN A 44 -23.90 -0.69 -17.18
N ILE A 45 -24.93 -0.23 -17.90
CA ILE A 45 -25.22 -0.75 -19.25
C ILE A 45 -24.04 -0.46 -20.18
N PHE A 46 -23.53 0.78 -20.18
CA PHE A 46 -22.40 1.18 -21.02
C PHE A 46 -21.16 0.32 -20.77
N ILE A 47 -20.78 0.09 -19.51
CA ILE A 47 -19.62 -0.75 -19.15
C ILE A 47 -19.83 -2.19 -19.63
N ARG A 48 -21.03 -2.75 -19.41
CA ARG A 48 -21.36 -4.13 -19.81
C ARG A 48 -21.38 -4.33 -21.32
N VAL A 49 -21.80 -3.32 -22.09
CA VAL A 49 -21.80 -3.38 -23.56
C VAL A 49 -20.40 -3.19 -24.12
N ASN A 50 -19.60 -2.29 -23.54
CA ASN A 50 -18.23 -2.03 -23.99
C ASN A 50 -17.18 -3.01 -23.45
N SER A 51 -17.55 -3.92 -22.55
CA SER A 51 -16.62 -4.93 -22.01
C SER A 51 -16.08 -5.89 -23.07
N GLY A 52 -16.69 -5.96 -24.25
CA GLY A 52 -16.18 -6.70 -25.41
C GLY A 52 -15.10 -5.97 -26.22
N GLY A 53 -14.83 -4.70 -25.92
CA GLY A 53 -13.82 -3.85 -26.57
C GLY A 53 -12.79 -3.31 -25.57
N THR A 54 -12.35 -2.05 -25.73
CA THR A 54 -11.49 -1.39 -24.73
C THR A 54 -12.30 -1.10 -23.47
N ILE A 55 -11.94 -1.75 -22.37
CA ILE A 55 -12.65 -1.62 -21.09
C ILE A 55 -12.38 -0.23 -20.51
N LEU A 56 -13.41 0.62 -20.50
CA LEU A 56 -13.42 1.84 -19.71
C LEU A 56 -13.89 1.50 -18.30
N SER A 57 -13.13 1.91 -17.29
CA SER A 57 -13.55 1.72 -15.90
C SER A 57 -14.71 2.65 -15.56
N TYR A 58 -15.52 2.27 -14.58
CA TYR A 58 -16.56 3.14 -14.04
C TYR A 58 -16.01 4.52 -13.63
N SER A 59 -14.77 4.54 -13.14
CA SER A 59 -14.01 5.74 -12.78
C SER A 59 -13.60 6.61 -13.95
N ASP A 60 -13.29 6.04 -15.11
CA ASP A 60 -13.04 6.81 -16.34
C ASP A 60 -14.29 7.58 -16.77
N LEU A 61 -15.45 6.97 -16.56
CA LEU A 61 -16.71 7.57 -16.98
C LEU A 61 -17.17 8.64 -15.97
N LEU A 62 -16.99 8.40 -14.67
CA LEU A 62 -17.19 9.45 -13.66
C LEU A 62 -16.25 10.63 -13.86
N LEU A 63 -14.98 10.38 -14.22
CA LEU A 63 -14.05 11.44 -14.56
C LEU A 63 -14.54 12.23 -15.78
N SER A 64 -15.06 11.55 -16.80
CA SER A 64 -15.64 12.21 -17.98
C SER A 64 -16.83 13.12 -17.62
N ILE A 65 -17.69 12.67 -16.69
CA ILE A 65 -18.78 13.49 -16.16
C ILE A 65 -18.20 14.68 -15.35
N ALA A 66 -17.20 14.45 -14.50
CA ALA A 66 -16.56 15.50 -13.72
C ALA A 66 -15.92 16.57 -14.62
N THR A 67 -15.20 16.18 -15.67
CA THR A 67 -14.62 17.10 -16.67
C THR A 67 -15.69 17.96 -17.34
N ALA A 68 -16.90 17.42 -17.58
CA ALA A 68 -18.00 18.20 -18.13
C ALA A 68 -18.61 19.22 -17.14
N GLN A 69 -18.36 19.07 -15.84
CA GLN A 69 -18.88 19.95 -14.79
C GLN A 69 -17.89 21.03 -14.33
N TRP A 70 -16.59 20.76 -14.44
CA TRP A 70 -15.54 21.73 -14.13
C TRP A 70 -15.48 22.80 -15.21
N LYS A 71 -15.24 24.05 -14.81
CA LYS A 71 -15.35 25.21 -15.71
C LYS A 71 -14.02 25.87 -15.98
N ASP A 72 -13.15 25.89 -14.99
CA ASP A 72 -11.93 26.69 -14.99
C ASP A 72 -10.70 25.83 -15.31
N VAL A 73 -10.76 24.53 -15.00
CA VAL A 73 -9.62 23.62 -15.14
C VAL A 73 -10.05 22.32 -15.81
N ASP A 74 -9.19 21.76 -16.68
CA ASP A 74 -9.40 20.41 -17.21
C ASP A 74 -9.18 19.38 -16.08
N ALA A 75 -10.29 18.91 -15.50
CA ALA A 75 -10.30 17.92 -14.43
C ALA A 75 -9.47 16.67 -14.78
N ARG A 76 -9.54 16.21 -16.03
CA ARG A 76 -8.87 14.99 -16.46
C ARG A 76 -7.35 15.18 -16.45
N GLU A 77 -6.88 16.28 -17.01
CA GLU A 77 -5.45 16.61 -17.04
C GLU A 77 -4.89 16.74 -15.62
N VAL A 78 -5.54 17.52 -14.75
CA VAL A 78 -4.99 17.76 -13.41
C VAL A 78 -5.07 16.55 -12.48
N ILE A 79 -6.09 15.70 -12.62
CA ILE A 79 -6.20 14.47 -11.84
C ILE A 79 -5.11 13.49 -12.27
N HIS A 80 -4.90 13.28 -13.58
CA HIS A 80 -3.84 12.40 -14.06
C HIS A 80 -2.45 12.95 -13.72
N GLY A 81 -2.22 14.24 -13.91
CA GLY A 81 -0.96 14.88 -13.52
C GLY A 81 -0.65 14.71 -12.03
N LEU A 82 -1.66 14.88 -11.16
CA LEU A 82 -1.47 14.62 -9.74
C LEU A 82 -1.17 13.15 -9.45
N VAL A 83 -1.84 12.20 -10.11
CA VAL A 83 -1.54 10.76 -9.96
C VAL A 83 -0.08 10.47 -10.32
N ASP A 84 0.40 10.99 -11.44
CA ASP A 84 1.77 10.79 -11.90
C ASP A 84 2.77 11.39 -10.90
N GLU A 85 2.53 12.62 -10.45
CA GLU A 85 3.36 13.27 -9.43
C GLU A 85 3.41 12.49 -8.11
N LEU A 86 2.27 11.98 -7.63
CA LEU A 86 2.23 11.19 -6.39
C LEU A 86 3.01 9.87 -6.54
N ASN A 87 2.94 9.26 -7.71
CA ASN A 87 3.61 7.99 -8.01
C ASN A 87 5.12 8.13 -8.23
N ASP A 88 5.62 9.32 -8.52
CA ASP A 88 7.04 9.62 -8.65
C ASP A 88 7.71 10.06 -7.32
N ILE A 89 6.96 10.19 -6.22
CA ILE A 89 7.52 10.52 -4.90
C ILE A 89 8.31 9.34 -4.33
N GLY A 90 9.52 9.61 -3.83
CA GLY A 90 10.32 8.66 -3.05
C GLY A 90 10.69 7.41 -3.86
N GLN A 91 10.47 6.22 -3.28
CA GLN A 91 10.68 4.93 -3.96
C GLN A 91 9.46 4.47 -4.78
N ARG A 92 8.77 5.43 -5.40
CA ARG A 92 7.50 5.27 -6.12
C ARG A 92 6.33 4.80 -5.28
N PHE A 93 5.14 5.16 -5.74
CA PHE A 93 3.86 4.68 -5.24
C PHE A 93 3.03 4.12 -6.40
N ASN A 94 1.91 3.49 -6.06
CA ASN A 94 0.91 3.04 -7.03
C ASN A 94 -0.49 3.56 -6.62
N VAL A 95 -0.58 4.88 -6.52
CA VAL A 95 -1.81 5.64 -6.32
C VAL A 95 -2.63 5.61 -7.61
N SER A 96 -3.91 5.30 -7.46
CA SER A 96 -4.88 5.35 -8.55
C SER A 96 -5.61 6.68 -8.61
N LYS A 97 -6.15 7.01 -9.79
CA LYS A 97 -7.09 8.13 -9.95
C LYS A 97 -8.32 8.01 -9.04
N ASP A 98 -8.76 6.78 -8.78
CA ASP A 98 -9.91 6.45 -7.92
C ASP A 98 -9.62 6.87 -6.48
N LEU A 99 -8.41 6.62 -5.99
CA LEU A 99 -7.94 7.09 -4.69
C LEU A 99 -7.96 8.62 -4.63
N VAL A 100 -7.41 9.29 -5.65
CA VAL A 100 -7.34 10.76 -5.71
C VAL A 100 -8.73 11.39 -5.72
N LEU A 101 -9.65 10.87 -6.53
CA LEU A 101 -11.04 11.32 -6.57
C LEU A 101 -11.74 11.10 -5.23
N LYS A 102 -11.58 9.92 -4.63
CA LYS A 102 -12.16 9.60 -3.32
C LYS A 102 -11.59 10.51 -2.23
N ALA A 103 -10.29 10.77 -2.25
CA ALA A 103 -9.64 11.73 -1.36
C ALA A 103 -10.24 13.12 -1.55
N GLY A 104 -10.44 13.57 -2.79
CA GLY A 104 -11.08 14.85 -3.08
C GLY A 104 -12.47 14.99 -2.47
N LEU A 105 -13.30 13.94 -2.56
CA LEU A 105 -14.62 13.92 -1.90
C LEU A 105 -14.52 13.98 -0.37
N VAL A 106 -13.56 13.24 0.22
CA VAL A 106 -13.37 13.20 1.68
C VAL A 106 -12.87 14.56 2.19
N LEU A 107 -11.84 15.13 1.55
CA LEU A 107 -11.20 16.39 1.93
C LEU A 107 -12.11 17.61 1.72
N SER A 108 -13.02 17.54 0.75
CA SER A 108 -14.05 18.55 0.51
C SER A 108 -15.26 18.44 1.46
N ASP A 109 -15.21 17.56 2.46
CA ASP A 109 -16.31 17.28 3.40
C ASP A 109 -17.64 16.90 2.72
N ILE A 110 -17.60 16.31 1.52
CA ILE A 110 -18.81 15.88 0.82
C ILE A 110 -19.46 14.75 1.64
N PRO A 111 -20.75 14.83 2.01
CA PRO A 111 -21.38 13.89 2.94
C PRO A 111 -21.30 12.43 2.50
N SER A 112 -21.50 12.19 1.20
CA SER A 112 -21.45 10.87 0.58
C SER A 112 -20.24 10.76 -0.33
N ILE A 113 -19.34 9.83 0.01
CA ILE A 113 -18.09 9.58 -0.73
C ILE A 113 -18.17 8.30 -1.58
N ALA A 114 -19.37 7.72 -1.66
CA ALA A 114 -19.61 6.57 -2.51
C ALA A 114 -19.30 6.93 -3.96
N PHE A 115 -18.67 6.02 -4.66
CA PHE A 115 -18.28 6.25 -6.04
C PHE A 115 -19.48 6.02 -6.95
N ARG A 116 -20.35 7.05 -7.05
CA ARG A 116 -21.64 7.04 -7.76
C ARG A 116 -21.85 8.36 -8.49
N VAL A 117 -22.51 8.35 -9.65
CA VAL A 117 -22.73 9.57 -10.45
C VAL A 117 -23.42 10.67 -9.65
N THR A 118 -24.34 10.30 -8.77
CA THR A 118 -25.05 11.22 -7.86
C THR A 118 -24.13 12.05 -6.95
N ASN A 119 -22.93 11.54 -6.62
CA ASN A 119 -21.94 12.26 -5.82
C ASN A 119 -20.99 13.12 -6.68
N PHE A 120 -20.98 12.95 -8.00
CA PHE A 120 -20.23 13.74 -8.97
C PHE A 120 -21.13 14.76 -9.70
N ASN A 121 -22.12 15.30 -8.98
CA ASN A 121 -23.00 16.35 -9.48
C ASN A 121 -22.30 17.73 -9.55
N THR A 122 -22.92 18.70 -10.22
CA THR A 122 -22.39 20.06 -10.43
C THR A 122 -21.98 20.76 -9.13
N ALA A 123 -22.76 20.64 -8.05
CA ALA A 123 -22.48 21.32 -6.78
C ALA A 123 -21.24 20.74 -6.09
N ASN A 124 -21.14 19.40 -6.05
CA ASN A 124 -19.99 18.70 -5.48
C ASN A 124 -18.73 18.95 -6.33
N MET A 125 -18.84 18.93 -7.66
CA MET A 125 -17.71 19.19 -8.54
C MET A 125 -17.22 20.63 -8.45
N GLY A 126 -18.10 21.63 -8.34
CA GLY A 126 -17.69 23.01 -8.09
C GLY A 126 -16.98 23.19 -6.75
N THR A 127 -17.42 22.46 -5.71
CA THR A 127 -16.73 22.45 -4.41
C THR A 127 -15.34 21.82 -4.50
N LEU A 128 -15.22 20.73 -5.26
CA LEU A 128 -13.97 20.02 -5.44
C LEU A 128 -12.98 20.81 -6.31
N GLU A 129 -13.44 21.45 -7.38
CA GLU A 129 -12.66 22.36 -8.24
C GLU A 129 -12.12 23.55 -7.43
N ALA A 130 -12.97 24.21 -6.64
CA ALA A 130 -12.57 25.34 -5.81
C ALA A 130 -11.50 24.98 -4.76
N ASN A 131 -11.53 23.74 -4.23
CA ASN A 131 -10.58 23.27 -3.22
C ASN A 131 -9.40 22.50 -3.81
N TRP A 132 -9.36 22.30 -5.13
CA TRP A 132 -8.46 21.33 -5.78
C TRP A 132 -6.98 21.56 -5.45
N SER A 133 -6.53 22.82 -5.51
CA SER A 133 -5.13 23.17 -5.23
C SER A 133 -4.70 22.73 -3.82
N ALA A 134 -5.55 22.96 -2.82
CA ALA A 134 -5.25 22.62 -1.43
C ALA A 134 -5.37 21.10 -1.18
N ILE A 135 -6.31 20.42 -1.85
CA ILE A 135 -6.42 18.95 -1.85
C ILE A 135 -5.14 18.31 -2.42
N ALA A 136 -4.70 18.78 -3.59
CA ALA A 136 -3.50 18.29 -4.25
C ALA A 136 -2.25 18.49 -3.38
N GLN A 137 -2.12 19.66 -2.73
CA GLN A 137 -1.02 19.92 -1.80
C GLN A 137 -1.05 18.97 -0.59
N ALA A 138 -2.21 18.75 0.02
CA ALA A 138 -2.34 17.84 1.15
C ALA A 138 -2.02 16.38 0.79
N LEU A 139 -2.42 15.92 -0.40
CA LEU A 139 -2.06 14.60 -0.92
C LEU A 139 -0.55 14.46 -1.14
N ARG A 140 0.09 15.45 -1.77
CA ARG A 140 1.57 15.45 -1.92
C ARG A 140 2.27 15.37 -0.58
N LEU A 141 1.81 16.15 0.40
CA LEU A 141 2.39 16.15 1.74
C LEU A 141 2.18 14.81 2.46
N ALA A 142 1.01 14.20 2.32
CA ALA A 142 0.69 12.89 2.88
C ALA A 142 1.57 11.78 2.29
N VAL A 143 1.74 11.74 0.97
CA VAL A 143 2.57 10.73 0.30
C VAL A 143 4.04 10.93 0.65
N ARG A 144 4.54 12.17 0.72
CA ARG A 144 5.91 12.45 1.21
C ARG A 144 6.09 12.02 2.66
N LEU A 145 5.13 12.29 3.53
CA LEU A 145 5.18 11.86 4.93
C LEU A 145 5.21 10.33 5.06
N LEU A 146 4.42 9.61 4.26
CA LEU A 146 4.44 8.15 4.23
C LEU A 146 5.77 7.63 3.64
N SER A 147 6.34 8.31 2.64
CA SER A 147 7.68 8.01 2.14
C SER A 147 8.75 8.18 3.23
N ASP A 148 8.67 9.23 4.05
CA ASP A 148 9.58 9.45 5.19
C ASP A 148 9.41 8.37 6.28
N PHE A 149 8.25 7.72 6.34
CA PHE A 149 8.02 6.54 7.18
C PHE A 149 8.52 5.23 6.53
N GLY A 150 9.15 5.31 5.35
CA GLY A 150 9.69 4.17 4.60
C GLY A 150 8.65 3.43 3.74
N PHE A 151 7.45 4.00 3.54
CA PHE A 151 6.46 3.39 2.65
C PHE A 151 6.76 3.67 1.17
N SER A 152 6.46 2.69 0.32
CA SER A 152 6.56 2.74 -1.13
C SER A 152 5.53 1.79 -1.75
N GLU A 153 5.47 1.69 -3.08
CA GLU A 153 4.65 0.70 -3.80
C GLU A 153 4.85 -0.73 -3.25
N ARG A 154 6.09 -1.06 -2.86
CA ARG A 154 6.48 -2.40 -2.41
C ARG A 154 6.06 -2.70 -0.98
N THR A 155 5.92 -1.68 -0.13
CA THR A 155 5.73 -1.84 1.32
C THR A 155 4.37 -1.32 1.81
N LEU A 156 3.70 -0.48 1.03
CA LEU A 156 2.35 0.00 1.32
C LEU A 156 1.31 -1.07 0.94
N THR A 157 0.66 -1.66 1.94
CA THR A 157 -0.31 -2.75 1.73
C THR A 157 -1.68 -2.27 1.30
N ALA A 158 -2.02 -1.00 1.60
CA ALA A 158 -3.23 -0.34 1.15
C ALA A 158 -2.98 1.17 0.97
N ASP A 159 -3.26 1.69 -0.22
CA ASP A 159 -3.13 3.12 -0.57
C ASP A 159 -4.19 4.00 0.12
N SER A 160 -5.32 3.42 0.49
CA SER A 160 -6.44 4.07 1.18
C SER A 160 -6.06 4.75 2.51
N VAL A 161 -4.95 4.35 3.14
CA VAL A 161 -4.40 5.03 4.33
C VAL A 161 -3.96 6.46 4.05
N ILE A 162 -3.64 6.80 2.80
CA ILE A 162 -3.26 8.16 2.38
C ILE A 162 -4.38 9.15 2.67
N ILE A 163 -5.65 8.74 2.53
CA ILE A 163 -6.82 9.62 2.64
C ILE A 163 -6.94 10.27 4.03
N PRO A 164 -7.03 9.52 5.15
CA PRO A 164 -7.12 10.14 6.47
C PRO A 164 -5.85 10.88 6.89
N VAL A 165 -4.67 10.45 6.40
CA VAL A 165 -3.41 11.19 6.59
C VAL A 165 -3.49 12.56 5.91
N ALA A 166 -3.85 12.59 4.63
CA ALA A 166 -4.04 13.82 3.86
C ALA A 166 -5.14 14.69 4.47
N TYR A 167 -6.23 14.09 4.93
CA TYR A 167 -7.34 14.80 5.56
C TYR A 167 -6.90 15.53 6.83
N TYR A 168 -6.13 14.87 7.69
CA TYR A 168 -5.58 15.50 8.90
C TYR A 168 -4.67 16.68 8.56
N LEU A 169 -3.73 16.49 7.63
CA LEU A 169 -2.80 17.54 7.20
C LEU A 169 -3.53 18.73 6.57
N TYR A 170 -4.55 18.44 5.75
CA TYR A 170 -5.44 19.41 5.11
C TYR A 170 -6.21 20.24 6.15
N LYS A 171 -6.86 19.59 7.12
CA LYS A 171 -7.65 20.28 8.15
C LYS A 171 -6.82 21.10 9.12
N ARG A 172 -5.60 20.65 9.42
CA ARG A 172 -4.63 21.42 10.19
C ARG A 172 -3.98 22.55 9.40
N ASN A 173 -4.15 22.57 8.07
CA ASN A 173 -3.49 23.47 7.14
C ASN A 173 -1.97 23.52 7.42
N VAL A 174 -1.34 22.36 7.57
CA VAL A 174 0.07 22.32 7.98
C VAL A 174 0.98 22.76 6.84
N PRO A 175 2.03 23.55 7.14
CA PRO A 175 3.07 23.89 6.16
C PRO A 175 3.95 22.68 5.81
N GLU A 176 4.68 22.78 4.69
CA GLU A 176 5.59 21.73 4.21
C GLU A 176 6.71 21.38 5.21
N ASN A 177 7.13 22.35 6.02
CA ASN A 177 8.12 22.15 7.08
C ASN A 177 7.63 21.21 8.22
N PHE A 178 6.34 20.81 8.21
CA PHE A 178 5.82 19.75 9.05
C PHE A 178 6.60 18.44 8.92
N LEU A 179 7.17 18.15 7.74
CA LEU A 179 7.95 16.93 7.51
C LEU A 179 9.27 16.91 8.29
N THR A 180 9.88 18.07 8.52
CA THR A 180 11.26 18.16 9.00
C THR A 180 11.39 18.80 10.37
N LEU A 181 10.53 19.75 10.73
CA LEU A 181 10.63 20.47 11.99
C LEU A 181 10.46 19.56 13.20
N ASP A 182 11.35 19.73 14.17
CA ASP A 182 11.41 18.96 15.40
C ASP A 182 10.12 19.12 16.23
N ALA A 183 9.52 20.30 16.24
CA ALA A 183 8.27 20.60 16.94
C ALA A 183 7.09 19.71 16.51
N HIS A 184 7.14 19.10 15.33
CA HIS A 184 6.10 18.21 14.81
C HIS A 184 6.44 16.71 14.91
N ARG A 185 7.62 16.37 15.45
CA ARG A 185 8.11 14.98 15.55
C ARG A 185 7.14 14.06 16.27
N GLU A 186 6.62 14.46 17.43
CA GLU A 186 5.67 13.63 18.19
C GLU A 186 4.39 13.36 17.39
N ASP A 187 3.91 14.36 16.65
CA ASP A 187 2.71 14.24 15.83
C ASP A 187 2.94 13.28 14.65
N ARG A 188 4.10 13.42 13.97
CA ARG A 188 4.54 12.47 12.93
C ARG A 188 4.67 11.04 13.47
N GLU A 189 5.23 10.87 14.66
CA GLU A 189 5.37 9.55 15.29
C GLU A 189 4.03 8.90 15.62
N ARG A 190 3.03 9.70 16.04
CA ARG A 190 1.66 9.22 16.24
C ARG A 190 1.02 8.77 14.94
N MET A 191 1.20 9.56 13.87
CA MET A 191 0.72 9.21 12.54
C MET A 191 1.39 7.94 12.01
N ARG A 192 2.72 7.82 12.15
CA ARG A 192 3.49 6.63 11.77
C ARG A 192 2.99 5.40 12.51
N GLY A 193 2.94 5.47 13.84
CA GLY A 193 2.53 4.35 14.68
C GLY A 193 1.09 3.88 14.39
N TRP A 194 0.16 4.80 14.12
CA TRP A 194 -1.19 4.44 13.68
C TRP A 194 -1.20 3.83 12.27
N ALA A 195 -0.51 4.45 11.30
CA ALA A 195 -0.47 3.97 9.92
C ALA A 195 0.10 2.55 9.84
N VAL A 196 1.27 2.31 10.45
CA VAL A 196 1.91 0.99 10.48
C VAL A 196 0.99 -0.05 11.10
N ARG A 197 0.41 0.20 12.29
CA ARG A 197 -0.52 -0.74 12.94
C ARG A 197 -1.75 -1.02 12.08
N SER A 198 -2.30 0.00 11.42
CA SER A 198 -3.47 -0.16 10.53
C SER A 198 -3.16 -1.00 9.28
N LEU A 199 -1.92 -0.97 8.79
CA LEU A 199 -1.45 -1.70 7.60
C LEU A 199 -1.00 -3.13 7.93
N LEU A 200 -0.52 -3.36 9.16
CA LEU A 200 -0.19 -4.69 9.67
C LEU A 200 -1.45 -5.50 9.99
N LYS A 201 -2.48 -4.84 10.52
CA LYS A 201 -3.74 -5.47 10.93
C LYS A 201 -4.57 -5.87 9.71
N PRO A 202 -4.87 -7.17 9.51
CA PRO A 202 -5.67 -7.62 8.38
C PRO A 202 -7.09 -7.02 8.38
N GLY A 203 -7.62 -6.74 7.19
CA GLY A 203 -9.02 -6.38 7.00
C GLY A 203 -9.40 -4.92 7.30
N VAL A 204 -8.48 -4.10 7.83
CA VAL A 204 -8.75 -2.66 8.11
C VAL A 204 -9.13 -1.89 6.85
N TRP A 205 -8.33 -2.02 5.80
CA TRP A 205 -8.49 -1.28 4.54
C TRP A 205 -9.30 -2.05 3.48
N GLY A 206 -10.18 -2.95 3.92
CA GLY A 206 -10.96 -3.83 3.06
C GLY A 206 -12.43 -3.43 2.94
N ARG A 207 -13.32 -4.33 3.34
CA ARG A 207 -14.77 -4.14 3.21
C ARG A 207 -15.25 -2.98 4.08
N GLY A 208 -16.16 -2.16 3.52
CA GLY A 208 -16.73 -1.02 4.24
C GLY A 208 -15.83 0.21 4.29
N LEU A 209 -14.85 0.32 3.37
CA LEU A 209 -13.90 1.43 3.29
C LEU A 209 -14.56 2.81 3.37
N ASP A 210 -15.66 3.05 2.64
CA ASP A 210 -16.32 4.36 2.66
C ASP A 210 -16.83 4.73 4.06
N GLN A 211 -17.41 3.76 4.78
CA GLN A 211 -17.90 3.98 6.14
C GLN A 211 -16.75 4.19 7.13
N LEU A 212 -15.63 3.50 6.92
CA LEU A 212 -14.42 3.72 7.70
C LEU A 212 -13.89 5.15 7.46
N LEU A 213 -13.70 5.55 6.20
CA LEU A 213 -13.19 6.88 5.84
C LEU A 213 -14.08 8.00 6.38
N LEU A 214 -15.41 7.87 6.30
CA LEU A 214 -16.34 8.84 6.89
C LEU A 214 -16.20 8.93 8.41
N ALA A 215 -16.04 7.80 9.10
CA ALA A 215 -15.84 7.78 10.54
C ALA A 215 -14.50 8.42 10.94
N LEU A 216 -13.42 8.10 10.22
CA LEU A 216 -12.10 8.70 10.42
C LEU A 216 -12.14 10.21 10.16
N ARG A 217 -12.79 10.65 9.08
CA ARG A 217 -12.99 12.06 8.75
C ARG A 217 -13.65 12.81 9.90
N SER A 218 -14.80 12.32 10.36
CA SER A 218 -15.59 12.96 11.42
C SER A 218 -14.79 13.05 12.73
N THR A 219 -14.08 11.96 13.06
CA THR A 219 -13.22 11.92 14.25
C THR A 219 -12.07 12.93 14.17
N ILE A 220 -11.44 13.06 13.00
CA ILE A 220 -10.36 14.04 12.78
C ILE A 220 -10.90 15.47 12.83
N GLN A 221 -12.11 15.74 12.32
CA GLN A 221 -12.75 17.06 12.44
C GLN A 221 -12.97 17.44 13.91
N GLU A 222 -13.47 16.51 14.71
CA GLU A 222 -13.83 16.76 16.11
C GLU A 222 -12.60 16.86 17.02
N HIS A 223 -11.55 16.07 16.77
CA HIS A 223 -10.45 15.89 17.73
C HIS A 223 -9.06 16.22 17.17
N GLY A 224 -8.94 16.51 15.88
CA GLY A 224 -7.65 16.67 15.18
C GLY A 224 -7.04 18.07 15.25
N ALA A 225 -7.63 19.03 15.97
CA ALA A 225 -7.16 20.42 15.97
C ALA A 225 -5.74 20.61 16.53
N GLY A 226 -5.35 19.83 17.54
CA GLY A 226 -4.06 19.98 18.22
C GLY A 226 -2.99 18.96 17.81
N ARG A 227 -3.39 17.72 17.53
CA ARG A 227 -2.51 16.57 17.24
C ARG A 227 -3.32 15.44 16.61
N PHE A 228 -2.67 14.48 15.97
CA PHE A 228 -3.32 13.35 15.32
C PHE A 228 -4.07 12.50 16.37
N PRO A 229 -5.41 12.39 16.29
CA PRO A 229 -6.23 11.88 17.40
C PRO A 229 -6.32 10.34 17.40
N VAL A 230 -5.18 9.68 17.66
CA VAL A 230 -5.06 8.21 17.60
C VAL A 230 -6.09 7.48 18.47
N THR A 231 -6.30 7.94 19.70
CA THR A 231 -7.20 7.28 20.67
C THR A 231 -8.65 7.33 20.20
N GLU A 232 -9.08 8.49 19.72
CA GLU A 232 -10.43 8.72 19.23
C GLU A 232 -10.66 7.98 17.91
N ILE A 233 -9.66 7.97 17.02
CA ILE A 233 -9.67 7.21 15.77
C ILE A 233 -9.84 5.71 16.07
N GLU A 234 -9.03 5.15 16.96
CA GLU A 234 -9.11 3.73 17.31
C GLU A 234 -10.47 3.38 17.94
N ALA A 235 -11.03 4.25 18.77
CA ALA A 235 -12.36 4.08 19.33
C ALA A 235 -13.45 4.12 18.23
N ALA A 236 -13.33 5.00 17.24
CA ALA A 236 -14.25 5.06 16.10
C ALA A 236 -14.15 3.81 15.20
N MET A 237 -12.93 3.32 14.95
CA MET A 237 -12.68 2.07 14.23
C MET A 237 -13.31 0.89 14.97
N LEU A 238 -13.14 0.82 16.30
CA LEU A 238 -13.69 -0.27 17.11
C LEU A 238 -15.22 -0.30 17.06
N ARG A 239 -15.90 0.86 17.15
CA ARG A 239 -17.36 0.97 16.98
C ARG A 239 -17.84 0.47 15.61
N ARG A 240 -16.96 0.51 14.60
CA ARG A 240 -17.21 0.02 13.24
C ARG A 240 -16.92 -1.47 13.05
N GLY A 241 -16.45 -2.16 14.10
CA GLY A 241 -16.06 -3.57 14.05
C GLY A 241 -14.60 -3.79 13.64
N THR A 242 -13.78 -2.74 13.59
CA THR A 242 -12.37 -2.81 13.22
C THR A 242 -11.50 -2.50 14.44
N SER A 243 -10.92 -3.53 15.06
CA SER A 243 -9.99 -3.34 16.18
C SER A 243 -8.56 -3.15 15.68
N LEU A 244 -7.81 -2.21 16.27
CA LEU A 244 -6.34 -2.11 16.13
C LEU A 244 -5.60 -2.70 17.34
N ARG A 245 -6.29 -3.43 18.22
CA ARG A 245 -5.67 -4.21 19.30
C ARG A 245 -5.18 -5.53 18.74
N PHE A 246 -3.96 -5.93 19.06
CA PHE A 246 -3.38 -7.20 18.62
C PHE A 246 -3.56 -8.27 19.71
N GLY A 247 -3.86 -9.50 19.29
CA GLY A 247 -3.87 -10.69 20.15
C GLY A 247 -2.66 -11.58 19.92
N GLU A 248 -2.51 -12.62 20.75
CA GLU A 248 -1.36 -13.54 20.67
C GLU A 248 -1.29 -14.29 19.34
N GLU A 249 -2.43 -14.73 18.78
CA GLU A 249 -2.48 -15.37 17.46
C GLU A 249 -1.86 -14.47 16.37
N GLU A 250 -2.17 -13.18 16.42
CA GLU A 250 -1.65 -12.21 15.45
C GLU A 250 -0.16 -11.93 15.66
N ILE A 251 0.33 -11.99 16.90
CA ILE A 251 1.78 -11.92 17.17
C ILE A 251 2.49 -13.11 16.53
N GLN A 252 1.94 -14.32 16.65
CA GLN A 252 2.51 -15.51 16.03
C GLN A 252 2.49 -15.41 14.50
N ASP A 253 1.38 -14.92 13.92
CA ASP A 253 1.29 -14.67 12.48
C ASP A 253 2.36 -13.67 12.01
N LEU A 254 2.53 -12.56 12.73
CA LEU A 254 3.55 -11.55 12.42
C LEU A 254 4.98 -12.14 12.50
N LEU A 255 5.27 -12.94 13.53
CA LEU A 255 6.58 -13.61 13.70
C LEU A 255 6.87 -14.67 12.62
N SER A 256 5.84 -15.17 11.94
CA SER A 256 5.97 -16.16 10.86
C SER A 256 6.19 -15.55 9.48
N MET A 257 6.08 -14.22 9.36
CA MET A 257 6.11 -13.52 8.07
C MET A 257 7.41 -13.75 7.29
N SER A 258 7.29 -13.76 5.97
CA SER A 258 8.42 -13.97 5.06
C SER A 258 8.89 -12.67 4.40
N SER A 259 10.08 -12.71 3.79
CA SER A 259 10.64 -11.54 3.09
C SER A 259 9.78 -11.05 1.91
N GLY A 260 8.92 -11.91 1.36
CA GLY A 260 8.02 -11.58 0.25
C GLY A 260 6.72 -10.89 0.67
N ASP A 261 6.40 -10.85 1.97
CA ASP A 261 5.20 -10.16 2.45
C ASP A 261 5.45 -8.64 2.51
N LYS A 262 4.57 -7.86 1.86
CA LYS A 262 4.64 -6.39 1.85
C LYS A 262 4.63 -5.79 3.27
N ARG A 263 4.02 -6.49 4.24
CA ARG A 263 3.95 -6.07 5.65
C ARG A 263 5.28 -6.24 6.40
N THR A 264 6.24 -7.00 5.86
CA THR A 264 7.49 -7.32 6.59
C THR A 264 8.33 -6.07 6.84
N PHE A 265 8.42 -5.17 5.87
CA PHE A 265 9.14 -3.91 6.08
C PHE A 265 8.47 -3.03 7.15
N PRO A 266 7.15 -2.73 7.10
CA PRO A 266 6.47 -2.01 8.17
C PRO A 266 6.60 -2.66 9.55
N LEU A 267 6.61 -4.00 9.62
CA LEU A 267 6.80 -4.73 10.87
C LEU A 267 8.19 -4.50 11.45
N LEU A 268 9.23 -4.62 10.62
CA LEU A 268 10.60 -4.39 11.06
C LEU A 268 10.85 -2.91 11.42
N SER A 269 10.24 -1.96 10.70
CA SER A 269 10.38 -0.53 11.02
C SER A 269 9.68 -0.14 12.33
N LEU A 270 8.68 -0.93 12.75
CA LEU A 270 8.06 -0.82 14.07
C LEU A 270 8.96 -1.39 15.18
N LEU A 271 9.63 -2.52 14.89
CA LEU A 271 10.56 -3.16 15.82
C LEU A 271 11.82 -2.34 16.06
N TYR A 272 12.27 -1.53 15.10
CA TYR A 272 13.52 -0.78 15.18
C TYR A 272 13.29 0.74 15.17
N PRO A 273 12.90 1.34 16.33
CA PRO A 273 12.68 2.77 16.43
C PRO A 273 13.99 3.55 16.26
N GLY A 274 13.88 4.76 15.73
CA GLY A 274 15.02 5.66 15.54
C GLY A 274 15.83 5.45 14.26
N MET A 275 15.40 4.54 13.37
CA MET A 275 15.96 4.46 12.02
C MET A 275 15.48 5.64 11.17
N ASP A 276 16.40 6.23 10.41
CA ASP A 276 16.08 7.31 9.46
C ASP A 276 15.60 6.74 8.12
N LEU A 277 14.31 6.37 8.07
CA LEU A 277 13.67 5.72 6.92
C LEU A 277 13.55 6.60 5.67
N ARG A 278 14.07 7.84 5.70
CA ARG A 278 14.23 8.68 4.50
C ARG A 278 15.32 8.14 3.56
N ASN A 279 16.26 7.36 4.10
CA ASN A 279 17.24 6.64 3.29
C ASN A 279 16.65 5.34 2.73
N GLU A 280 17.29 4.78 1.70
CA GLU A 280 16.90 3.47 1.16
C GLU A 280 17.28 2.35 2.12
N PHE A 281 16.30 1.53 2.50
CA PHE A 281 16.48 0.32 3.29
C PHE A 281 16.02 -0.92 2.53
N HIS A 282 16.77 -2.00 2.71
CA HIS A 282 16.45 -3.33 2.21
C HIS A 282 16.08 -4.25 3.37
N ILE A 283 15.22 -5.24 3.08
CA ILE A 283 15.05 -6.41 3.94
C ILE A 283 16.18 -7.38 3.59
N ASP A 284 17.13 -7.55 4.52
CA ASP A 284 18.28 -8.45 4.40
C ASP A 284 18.05 -9.75 5.17
N HIS A 285 18.63 -10.84 4.67
CA HIS A 285 18.75 -12.09 5.41
C HIS A 285 20.05 -12.09 6.23
N ILE A 286 19.93 -12.12 7.56
CA ILE A 286 21.06 -12.14 8.50
C ILE A 286 22.03 -13.26 8.13
N PHE A 287 21.52 -14.50 8.08
CA PHE A 287 22.18 -15.61 7.40
C PHE A 287 21.80 -15.56 5.92
N PRO A 288 22.77 -15.40 4.99
CA PRO A 288 22.47 -15.16 3.58
C PRO A 288 21.67 -16.29 2.95
N GLN A 289 20.62 -15.95 2.19
CA GLN A 289 19.78 -16.90 1.47
C GLN A 289 20.59 -17.88 0.61
N SER A 290 21.69 -17.43 0.02
CA SER A 290 22.58 -18.26 -0.80
C SER A 290 23.18 -19.46 -0.05
N ARG A 291 23.20 -19.45 1.29
CA ARG A 291 23.68 -20.58 2.11
C ARG A 291 22.62 -21.68 2.28
N PHE A 292 21.36 -21.39 2.00
CA PHE A 292 20.24 -22.30 2.21
C PHE A 292 19.94 -23.09 0.93
N SER A 293 20.77 -24.09 0.67
CA SER A 293 20.45 -25.19 -0.23
C SER A 293 20.90 -26.50 0.40
N ARG A 294 20.15 -27.58 0.15
CA ARG A 294 20.46 -28.90 0.70
C ARG A 294 21.94 -29.30 0.54
N PRO A 295 22.58 -29.19 -0.65
CA PRO A 295 24.00 -29.51 -0.78
C PRO A 295 24.93 -28.63 0.08
N ARG A 296 24.62 -27.33 0.21
CA ARG A 296 25.44 -26.38 1.00
C ARG A 296 25.29 -26.63 2.50
N LEU A 297 24.08 -26.94 2.96
CA LEU A 297 23.82 -27.25 4.37
C LEU A 297 24.55 -28.53 4.80
N LEU A 298 24.44 -29.61 4.01
CA LEU A 298 25.15 -30.86 4.29
C LEU A 298 26.68 -30.66 4.28
N SER A 299 27.20 -29.91 3.31
CA SER A 299 28.64 -29.60 3.24
C SER A 299 29.12 -28.73 4.42
N ALA A 300 28.22 -27.97 5.03
CA ALA A 300 28.51 -27.13 6.21
C ALA A 300 28.32 -27.89 7.54
N GLY A 301 28.05 -29.20 7.51
CA GLY A 301 27.92 -30.03 8.71
C GLY A 301 26.52 -30.09 9.31
N VAL A 302 25.49 -29.58 8.62
CA VAL A 302 24.10 -29.71 9.06
C VAL A 302 23.64 -31.15 8.86
N PRO A 303 23.09 -31.84 9.89
CA PRO A 303 22.56 -33.18 9.73
C PRO A 303 21.40 -33.23 8.72
N GLU A 304 21.34 -34.32 7.95
CA GLU A 304 20.29 -34.58 6.96
C GLU A 304 18.87 -34.41 7.53
N LEU A 305 18.65 -34.83 8.78
CA LEU A 305 17.36 -34.73 9.47
C LEU A 305 16.93 -33.28 9.78
N ASP A 306 17.88 -32.34 9.82
CA ASP A 306 17.63 -30.94 10.20
C ASP A 306 17.50 -30.02 8.98
N VAL A 307 17.82 -30.50 7.77
CA VAL A 307 17.80 -29.69 6.55
C VAL A 307 16.45 -29.00 6.33
N GLU A 308 15.34 -29.71 6.49
CA GLU A 308 13.99 -29.14 6.32
C GLU A 308 13.70 -28.04 7.34
N ALA A 309 14.18 -28.19 8.58
CA ALA A 309 14.03 -27.17 9.62
C ALA A 309 14.75 -25.86 9.26
N PHE A 310 15.88 -25.92 8.57
CA PHE A 310 16.60 -24.75 8.07
C PHE A 310 15.86 -24.12 6.88
N MET A 311 15.42 -24.95 5.93
CA MET A 311 14.72 -24.52 4.71
C MET A 311 13.37 -23.87 5.02
N ASP A 312 12.67 -24.29 6.08
CA ASP A 312 11.42 -23.66 6.51
C ASP A 312 11.62 -22.27 7.12
N ARG A 313 12.76 -22.04 7.78
CA ARG A 313 13.02 -20.85 8.61
C ARG A 313 13.81 -19.75 7.90
N PHE A 314 14.63 -20.07 6.90
CA PHE A 314 15.58 -19.10 6.34
C PHE A 314 14.92 -17.83 5.81
N ASN A 315 13.69 -17.93 5.29
CA ASN A 315 13.00 -16.79 4.68
C ASN A 315 12.03 -16.08 5.63
N ARG A 316 11.98 -16.46 6.91
CA ARG A 316 11.04 -15.94 7.91
C ARG A 316 11.67 -14.87 8.79
N LEU A 317 10.81 -14.09 9.45
CA LEU A 317 11.13 -12.85 10.16
C LEU A 317 12.38 -12.91 11.05
N SER A 318 12.59 -14.00 11.80
CA SER A 318 13.75 -14.12 12.70
C SER A 318 15.09 -14.31 12.00
N ASN A 319 15.12 -14.49 10.67
CA ASN A 319 16.33 -14.35 9.86
C ASN A 319 16.37 -13.02 9.06
N LEU A 320 15.37 -12.16 9.20
CA LEU A 320 15.26 -10.90 8.46
C LEU A 320 15.62 -9.70 9.32
N GLN A 321 16.21 -8.68 8.70
CA GLN A 321 16.51 -7.39 9.31
C GLN A 321 16.38 -6.25 8.29
N LEU A 322 16.22 -5.03 8.78
CA LEU A 322 16.37 -3.85 7.92
C LEU A 322 17.85 -3.46 7.87
N MET A 323 18.32 -3.16 6.67
CA MET A 323 19.69 -2.72 6.43
C MET A 323 19.70 -1.61 5.40
N GLU A 324 20.53 -0.59 5.62
CA GLU A 324 20.72 0.49 4.64
C GLU A 324 21.18 -0.09 3.30
N GLY A 325 20.63 0.44 2.19
CA GLY A 325 20.84 -0.07 0.84
C GLY A 325 22.32 -0.29 0.49
N PRO A 326 23.20 0.72 0.65
CA PRO A 326 24.64 0.58 0.38
C PRO A 326 25.32 -0.47 1.26
N VAL A 327 24.93 -0.56 2.54
CA VAL A 327 25.49 -1.53 3.50
C VAL A 327 25.09 -2.95 3.11
N ASN A 328 23.82 -3.15 2.72
CA ASN A 328 23.32 -4.44 2.27
C ASN A 328 24.04 -4.92 1.00
N VAL A 329 24.23 -4.03 0.02
CA VAL A 329 24.99 -4.33 -1.21
C VAL A 329 26.44 -4.74 -0.91
N ALA A 330 27.06 -4.13 0.11
CA ALA A 330 28.41 -4.46 0.53
C ALA A 330 28.49 -5.78 1.32
N LYS A 331 27.45 -6.15 2.10
CA LYS A 331 27.41 -7.37 2.92
C LYS A 331 27.52 -8.66 2.11
N ARG A 332 26.83 -8.74 0.97
CA ARG A 332 26.79 -9.92 0.08
C ARG A 332 26.46 -11.22 0.86
N ASP A 333 27.16 -12.32 0.56
CA ASP A 333 26.98 -13.65 1.14
C ASP A 333 27.83 -13.91 2.40
N LYS A 334 28.28 -12.87 3.10
CA LYS A 334 29.06 -13.01 4.33
C LYS A 334 28.18 -13.53 5.48
N TYR A 335 28.74 -14.41 6.30
CA TYR A 335 28.11 -14.81 7.56
C TYR A 335 28.01 -13.62 8.52
N PRO A 336 26.97 -13.58 9.37
CA PRO A 336 26.66 -12.40 10.16
C PRO A 336 27.75 -12.07 11.18
N ALA A 337 28.36 -13.06 11.84
CA ALA A 337 29.48 -12.84 12.77
C ALA A 337 30.69 -12.19 12.08
N ALA A 338 31.14 -12.78 10.97
CA ALA A 338 32.28 -12.26 10.20
C ALA A 338 32.01 -10.84 9.67
N TRP A 339 30.81 -10.60 9.11
CA TRP A 339 30.43 -9.30 8.60
C TRP A 339 30.37 -8.24 9.70
N MET A 340 29.80 -8.54 10.87
CA MET A 340 29.75 -7.60 11.99
C MET A 340 31.14 -7.25 12.52
N THR A 341 32.05 -8.22 12.63
CA THR A 341 33.43 -7.97 13.08
C THR A 341 34.19 -7.06 12.13
N GLU A 342 33.99 -7.22 10.83
CA GLU A 342 34.61 -6.37 9.80
C GLU A 342 33.98 -4.97 9.74
N HIS A 343 32.64 -4.88 9.74
CA HIS A 343 31.91 -3.63 9.57
C HIS A 343 31.91 -2.76 10.84
N TYR A 344 31.92 -3.40 12.01
CA TYR A 344 32.03 -2.76 13.32
C TYR A 344 33.26 -3.32 14.05
N PRO A 345 34.46 -2.75 13.84
CA PRO A 345 35.66 -3.20 14.53
C PRO A 345 35.59 -3.00 16.06
N ASP A 346 34.87 -1.97 16.51
CA ASP A 346 34.61 -1.65 17.91
C ASP A 346 33.56 -2.59 18.53
N GLU A 347 33.83 -3.10 19.72
CA GLU A 347 32.95 -4.04 20.42
C GLU A 347 31.65 -3.37 20.90
N GLY A 348 31.73 -2.12 21.36
CA GLY A 348 30.54 -1.36 21.78
C GLY A 348 29.58 -1.12 20.60
N ALA A 349 30.10 -0.79 19.42
CA ALA A 349 29.32 -0.65 18.20
C ALA A 349 28.66 -1.97 17.77
N ARG A 350 29.37 -3.10 17.91
CA ARG A 350 28.79 -4.44 17.65
C ARG A 350 27.65 -4.77 18.60
N GLU A 351 27.82 -4.50 19.90
CA GLU A 351 26.76 -4.73 20.89
C GLU A 351 25.54 -3.83 20.63
N ALA A 352 25.77 -2.56 20.32
CA ALA A 352 24.70 -1.64 19.97
C ALA A 352 23.91 -2.13 18.73
N TYR A 353 24.61 -2.67 17.73
CA TYR A 353 23.97 -3.25 16.54
C TYR A 353 23.15 -4.51 16.88
N ARG A 354 23.70 -5.44 17.69
CA ARG A 354 23.01 -6.65 18.16
C ARG A 354 21.74 -6.31 18.95
N ALA A 355 21.86 -5.40 19.92
CA ALA A 355 20.74 -4.96 20.75
C ALA A 355 19.66 -4.28 19.92
N ARG A 356 20.04 -3.42 18.97
CA ARG A 356 19.07 -2.77 18.07
C ARG A 356 18.24 -3.78 17.29
N HIS A 357 18.86 -4.83 16.75
CA HIS A 357 18.23 -5.80 15.85
C HIS A 357 17.72 -7.09 16.53
N GLU A 358 17.75 -7.15 17.86
CA GLU A 358 17.40 -8.33 18.66
C GLU A 358 18.23 -9.59 18.33
N LEU A 359 19.47 -9.41 17.89
CA LEU A 359 20.31 -10.52 17.42
C LEU A 359 20.74 -11.45 18.55
N GLY A 360 21.03 -10.94 19.74
CA GLY A 360 21.64 -11.72 20.82
C GLY A 360 22.97 -12.34 20.38
N ASP A 361 23.28 -13.54 20.86
CA ASP A 361 24.48 -14.27 20.46
C ASP A 361 24.37 -14.71 19.00
N VAL A 362 25.29 -14.25 18.16
CA VAL A 362 25.31 -14.56 16.73
C VAL A 362 26.36 -15.65 16.45
N PRO A 363 25.95 -16.83 15.95
CA PRO A 363 26.88 -17.91 15.62
C PRO A 363 27.91 -17.52 14.55
N GLU A 364 29.09 -18.13 14.62
CA GLU A 364 30.15 -17.96 13.62
C GLU A 364 29.82 -18.66 12.30
N ASP A 365 29.12 -19.79 12.37
CA ASP A 365 28.72 -20.60 11.22
C ASP A 365 27.21 -20.89 11.22
N ILE A 366 26.76 -21.65 10.21
CA ILE A 366 25.35 -21.93 10.00
C ILE A 366 24.79 -23.04 10.91
N THR A 367 25.62 -23.86 11.55
CA THR A 367 25.16 -25.07 12.25
C THR A 367 24.22 -24.76 13.42
N SER A 368 24.45 -23.65 14.13
CA SER A 368 23.57 -23.15 15.21
C SER A 368 22.44 -22.22 14.71
N PHE A 369 22.15 -22.19 13.41
CA PHE A 369 21.12 -21.29 12.85
C PHE A 369 19.74 -21.47 13.48
N VAL A 370 19.31 -22.72 13.73
CA VAL A 370 17.97 -23.00 14.30
C VAL A 370 17.86 -22.49 15.74
N GLU A 371 18.92 -22.65 16.54
CA GLU A 371 19.01 -22.14 17.92
C GLU A 371 19.01 -20.62 17.96
N PHE A 372 19.81 -19.99 17.08
CA PHE A 372 19.82 -18.55 16.87
C PHE A 372 18.43 -18.04 16.48
N TYR A 373 17.80 -18.69 15.50
CA TYR A 373 16.47 -18.32 14.99
C TYR A 373 15.43 -18.34 16.11
N ALA A 374 15.38 -19.42 16.90
CA ALA A 374 14.43 -19.58 17.99
C ALA A 374 14.64 -18.51 19.07
N SER A 375 15.89 -18.31 19.51
CA SER A 375 16.25 -17.32 20.52
C SER A 375 15.91 -15.90 20.07
N ARG A 376 16.15 -15.57 18.80
CA ARG A 376 15.79 -14.28 18.22
C ARG A 376 14.27 -14.12 18.08
N GLN A 377 13.56 -15.19 17.72
CA GLN A 377 12.09 -15.17 17.62
C GLN A 377 11.45 -14.82 18.97
N GLU A 378 11.95 -15.37 20.06
CA GLU A 378 11.48 -15.06 21.42
C GLU A 378 11.71 -13.57 21.77
N ARG A 379 12.91 -13.05 21.53
CA ARG A 379 13.23 -11.63 21.75
C ARG A 379 12.36 -10.69 20.90
N MET A 380 12.22 -10.98 19.60
CA MET A 380 11.36 -10.23 18.71
C MET A 380 9.90 -10.30 19.15
N GLY A 381 9.43 -11.47 19.61
CA GLY A 381 8.08 -11.65 20.14
C GLY A 381 7.83 -10.82 21.39
N ALA A 382 8.76 -10.82 22.34
CA ALA A 382 8.68 -9.98 23.54
C ALA A 382 8.59 -8.49 23.18
N ARG A 383 9.41 -8.04 22.23
CA ARG A 383 9.40 -6.65 21.75
C ARG A 383 8.13 -6.29 20.99
N LEU A 384 7.63 -7.17 20.12
CA LEU A 384 6.37 -6.97 19.41
C LEU A 384 5.20 -6.81 20.39
N ARG A 385 5.11 -7.66 21.41
CA ARG A 385 4.07 -7.55 22.45
C ARG A 385 4.14 -6.21 23.16
N ALA A 386 5.34 -5.77 23.54
CA ALA A 386 5.53 -4.46 24.19
C ALA A 386 5.10 -3.30 23.29
N VAL A 387 5.51 -3.29 22.02
CA VAL A 387 5.21 -2.20 21.08
C VAL A 387 3.74 -2.18 20.66
N LEU A 388 3.10 -3.34 20.55
CA LEU A 388 1.70 -3.48 20.17
C LEU A 388 0.73 -3.48 21.36
N GLY A 389 1.24 -3.37 22.60
CA GLY A 389 0.43 -3.33 23.81
C GLY A 389 -0.29 -4.65 24.13
N VAL A 390 0.29 -5.78 23.72
CA VAL A 390 -0.21 -7.13 24.06
C VAL A 390 0.37 -7.53 25.41
N PRO A 391 -0.44 -7.89 26.42
CA PRO A 391 0.07 -8.38 27.69
C PRO A 391 0.97 -9.60 27.49
N ALA A 392 2.04 -9.71 28.27
CA ALA A 392 2.80 -10.95 28.33
C ALA A 392 1.89 -12.06 28.88
N SER A 393 1.77 -13.16 28.14
CA SER A 393 1.02 -14.36 28.51
C SER A 393 1.68 -15.10 29.67
#